data_AF-A0A955U1J2-F1
#
_entry.id   AF-A0A955U1J2-F1
#
_cell.length_a   1.000
_cell.length_b   1.000
_cell.length_c   1.000
_cell.angle_alpha   90.00
_cell.angle_beta   90.00
_cell.angle_gamma   90.00
#
_symmetry.space_group_name_H-M   'P 1'
#
loop_
_entity.id
_entity.type
_entity.pdbx_description
1 polymer ?
#
loop_
_entity_poly.entity_id
_entity_poly.type
_entity_poly.pdbx_seq_one_letter_code
_entity_poly.pdbx_strand_id
1 'polypeptide(L)'
;MGKAQAVQQQRGDTGEFRQSTINVLAARCRALGAPVAVVGTQATAAFLLELLEKENIPCAGVFEKSPYPAECAGHSVKPLAHLAETGPDTVVIVTAPADAGGLEDTFKQTHAAFHGRVLCLEQLLDLPGLFQALETPLDYKYGAHILNEWAHHLDGKVSHWPHWPDGFSVQGKTVLEFGPFEGHFSMMLMAQKPERVIAVEGRADNFAKTALLKASLDWSNYTLRFGDMHLFPALVPEDIDVIFCSGVLYHSEKPWWFLKSCLDKCDTIILSTHVSSDHSPEPRRFRQVTLDSGTYSFELFHEGGDNLSGLSSESLWFKEEDLTAFVNHHGFEYQKYREWTNPHGLWICSLLTRKHR
;
A
#
# COMPACT_ATOMS: atom_id res chain seq x y z
N MET A 1 28.10 -14.69 29.24
CA MET A 1 27.61 -13.31 29.50
C MET A 1 28.25 -12.33 28.51
N GLY A 2 27.79 -12.25 27.26
CA GLY A 2 28.48 -11.39 26.27
C GLY A 2 27.78 -11.20 24.92
N LYS A 3 26.44 -11.21 24.87
CA LYS A 3 25.70 -10.95 23.62
C LYS A 3 24.51 -9.98 23.76
N ALA A 4 24.37 -9.29 24.90
CA ALA A 4 23.24 -8.38 25.16
C ALA A 4 23.53 -6.89 24.93
N GLN A 5 24.72 -6.51 24.44
CA GLN A 5 25.12 -5.09 24.31
C GLN A 5 25.27 -4.56 22.88
N ALA A 6 24.95 -5.34 21.84
CA ALA A 6 25.16 -4.92 20.45
C ALA A 6 23.90 -4.42 19.71
N VAL A 7 22.72 -4.37 20.35
CA VAL A 7 21.45 -3.99 19.70
C VAL A 7 21.05 -2.53 19.99
N GLN A 8 21.90 -1.75 20.68
CA GLN A 8 21.54 -0.40 21.14
C GLN A 8 22.28 0.75 20.43
N GLN A 9 22.94 0.50 19.29
CA GLN A 9 23.66 1.51 18.52
C GLN A 9 23.29 1.44 17.04
N GLN A 10 22.13 2.01 16.70
CA GLN A 10 21.85 2.65 15.41
C GLN A 10 20.46 3.32 15.48
N ARG A 11 20.29 4.28 16.41
CA ARG A 11 19.28 5.33 16.23
C ARG A 11 19.92 6.33 15.27
N GLY A 12 19.52 6.32 14.01
CA GLY A 12 19.90 7.36 13.06
C GLY A 12 19.58 8.73 13.65
N ASP A 13 20.46 9.71 13.46
CA ASP A 13 20.31 11.04 14.01
C ASP A 13 19.07 11.71 13.38
N THR A 14 18.00 11.84 14.17
CA THR A 14 16.76 12.52 13.77
C THR A 14 16.99 13.95 13.25
N GLY A 15 18.14 14.56 13.58
CA GLY A 15 18.54 15.86 13.07
C GLY A 15 18.89 15.86 11.58
N GLU A 16 19.58 14.84 11.07
CA GLU A 16 20.00 14.78 9.67
C GLU A 16 18.82 14.63 8.70
N PHE A 17 17.85 13.79 9.05
CA PHE A 17 16.62 13.62 8.26
C PHE A 17 15.78 14.90 8.21
N ARG A 18 15.60 15.55 9.36
CA ARG A 18 14.88 16.83 9.45
C ARG A 18 15.56 17.87 8.57
N GLN A 19 16.89 17.92 8.58
CA GLN A 19 17.65 18.86 7.76
C GLN A 19 17.55 18.56 6.26
N SER A 20 17.58 17.28 5.85
CA SER A 20 17.38 16.89 4.44
C SER A 20 16.00 17.30 3.92
N THR A 21 14.95 17.04 4.70
CA THR A 21 13.57 17.42 4.36
C THR A 21 13.43 18.94 4.21
N ILE A 22 14.04 19.70 5.13
CA ILE A 22 14.09 21.17 5.07
C ILE A 22 14.77 21.64 3.78
N ASN A 23 15.90 21.04 3.40
CA ASN A 23 16.65 21.45 2.20
C ASN A 23 15.85 21.23 0.91
N VAL A 24 15.12 20.10 0.82
CA VAL A 24 14.24 19.78 -0.32
C VAL A 24 13.10 20.78 -0.42
N LEU A 25 12.38 20.99 0.68
CA LEU A 25 11.27 21.95 0.74
C LEU A 25 11.72 23.37 0.38
N ALA A 26 12.89 23.78 0.89
CA ALA A 26 13.51 25.07 0.58
C ALA A 26 13.78 25.22 -0.91
N ALA A 27 14.42 24.23 -1.54
CA ALA A 27 14.70 24.23 -2.96
C ALA A 27 13.42 24.31 -3.81
N ARG A 28 12.37 23.60 -3.41
CA ARG A 28 11.08 23.60 -4.11
C ARG A 28 10.33 24.92 -3.95
N CYS A 29 10.28 25.47 -2.74
CA CYS A 29 9.68 26.78 -2.50
C CYS A 29 10.41 27.88 -3.30
N ARG A 30 11.74 27.83 -3.42
CA ARG A 30 12.50 28.72 -4.32
C ARG A 30 12.11 28.55 -5.79
N ALA A 31 11.98 27.30 -6.24
CA ALA A 31 11.63 26.98 -7.61
C ALA A 31 10.22 27.44 -8.01
N LEU A 32 9.34 27.76 -7.03
CA LEU A 32 8.05 28.38 -7.32
C LEU A 32 8.19 29.78 -7.92
N GLY A 33 9.28 30.50 -7.61
CA GLY A 33 9.55 31.84 -8.13
C GLY A 33 8.50 32.89 -7.73
N ALA A 34 7.80 32.67 -6.62
CA ALA A 34 6.62 33.43 -6.21
C ALA A 34 6.55 33.58 -4.68
N PRO A 35 5.88 34.64 -4.16
CA PRO A 35 5.52 34.72 -2.75
C PRO A 35 4.63 33.54 -2.32
N VAL A 36 4.78 33.11 -1.08
CA VAL A 36 4.07 31.96 -0.51
C VAL A 36 3.07 32.42 0.54
N ALA A 37 1.79 32.08 0.37
CA ALA A 37 0.78 32.17 1.42
C ALA A 37 0.58 30.80 2.08
N VAL A 38 0.49 30.75 3.40
CA VAL A 38 0.38 29.50 4.17
C VAL A 38 -1.04 29.35 4.72
N VAL A 39 -1.67 28.19 4.47
CA VAL A 39 -2.99 27.84 5.01
C VAL A 39 -2.89 26.55 5.80
N GLY A 40 -3.18 26.55 7.10
CA GLY A 40 -3.23 25.31 7.88
C GLY A 40 -2.85 25.49 9.35
N THR A 41 -2.79 24.36 10.07
CA THR A 41 -2.68 24.37 11.54
C THR A 41 -1.46 25.12 12.05
N GLN A 42 -1.53 25.67 13.27
CA GLN A 42 -0.43 26.41 13.88
C GLN A 42 0.91 25.65 13.87
N ALA A 43 0.90 24.33 14.07
CA ALA A 43 2.12 23.53 14.11
C ALA A 43 2.76 23.39 12.72
N THR A 44 1.95 23.05 11.70
CA THR A 44 2.45 22.82 10.33
C THR A 44 2.76 24.13 9.61
N ALA A 45 1.99 25.19 9.87
CA ALA A 45 2.27 26.53 9.39
C ALA A 45 3.57 27.10 9.99
N ALA A 46 3.79 26.97 11.31
CA ALA A 46 5.01 27.46 11.96
C ALA A 46 6.28 26.83 11.37
N PHE A 47 6.25 25.53 11.09
CA PHE A 47 7.37 24.84 10.45
C PHE A 47 7.69 25.41 9.07
N LEU A 48 6.68 25.61 8.23
CA LEU A 48 6.88 26.16 6.89
C LEU A 48 7.35 27.62 6.95
N LEU A 49 6.81 28.43 7.88
CA LEU A 49 7.22 29.83 8.05
C LEU A 49 8.68 29.97 8.46
N GLU A 50 9.14 29.17 9.42
CA GLU A 50 10.56 29.12 9.82
C GLU A 50 11.46 28.81 8.61
N LEU A 51 11.04 27.89 7.76
CA LEU A 51 11.75 27.53 6.54
C LEU A 51 11.78 28.67 5.51
N LEU A 52 10.64 29.32 5.26
CA LEU A 52 10.55 30.45 4.33
C LEU A 52 11.45 31.61 4.77
N GLU A 53 11.42 31.94 6.07
CA GLU A 53 12.27 32.98 6.65
C GLU A 53 13.76 32.64 6.52
N LYS A 54 14.16 31.44 6.95
CA LYS A 54 15.55 30.96 6.88
C LYS A 54 16.10 31.02 5.45
N GLU A 55 15.27 30.75 4.45
CA GLU A 55 15.66 30.64 3.05
C GLU A 55 15.39 31.93 2.26
N ASN A 56 14.99 33.02 2.92
CA ASN A 56 14.64 34.32 2.35
C ASN A 56 13.58 34.23 1.24
N ILE A 57 12.58 33.36 1.41
CA ILE A 57 11.47 33.18 0.49
C ILE A 57 10.32 34.09 0.94
N PRO A 58 9.79 34.99 0.08
CA PRO A 58 8.76 35.94 0.51
C PRO A 58 7.49 35.24 1.00
N CYS A 59 7.06 35.54 2.22
CA CYS A 59 5.79 35.09 2.78
C CYS A 59 4.70 36.16 2.55
N ALA A 60 3.62 35.79 1.87
CA ALA A 60 2.48 36.65 1.57
C ALA A 60 1.44 36.70 2.71
N GLY A 61 1.52 35.79 3.68
CA GLY A 61 0.68 35.77 4.87
C GLY A 61 0.35 34.37 5.37
N VAL A 62 -0.26 34.31 6.57
CA VAL A 62 -0.75 33.08 7.20
C VAL A 62 -2.25 33.18 7.35
N PHE A 63 -2.96 32.13 6.96
CA PHE A 63 -4.42 32.11 6.88
C PHE A 63 -4.97 30.84 7.51
N GLU A 64 -6.09 30.95 8.23
CA GLU A 64 -6.69 29.79 8.89
C GLU A 64 -8.22 29.94 8.98
N LYS A 65 -8.91 28.81 9.14
CA LYS A 65 -10.34 28.71 9.41
C LYS A 65 -10.63 29.03 10.88
N SER A 66 -11.73 29.71 11.14
CA SER A 66 -12.15 30.04 12.51
C SER A 66 -12.45 28.78 13.35
N PRO A 67 -12.05 28.74 14.63
CA PRO A 67 -11.27 29.74 15.36
C PRO A 67 -9.76 29.63 15.07
N TYR A 68 -9.09 30.76 14.86
CA TYR A 68 -7.65 30.82 14.57
C TYR A 68 -6.88 31.59 15.66
N PRO A 69 -5.62 31.22 15.97
CA PRO A 69 -4.78 31.98 16.89
C PRO A 69 -4.45 33.36 16.29
N ALA A 70 -4.22 34.39 17.12
CA ALA A 70 -3.90 35.73 16.59
C ALA A 70 -2.57 35.75 15.80
N GLU A 71 -1.63 34.87 16.17
CA GLU A 71 -0.27 34.80 15.61
C GLU A 71 0.21 33.35 15.47
N CYS A 72 1.09 33.12 14.48
CA CYS A 72 1.80 31.87 14.25
C CYS A 72 3.25 32.18 13.86
N ALA A 73 4.22 31.72 14.65
CA ALA A 73 5.65 31.99 14.44
C ALA A 73 5.99 33.49 14.22
N GLY A 74 5.32 34.40 14.94
CA GLY A 74 5.51 35.85 14.79
C GLY A 74 4.79 36.49 13.61
N HIS A 75 4.08 35.72 12.79
CA HIS A 75 3.20 36.23 11.74
C HIS A 75 1.76 36.37 12.23
N SER A 76 1.11 37.48 11.90
CA SER A 76 -0.33 37.65 12.15
C SER A 76 -1.13 36.67 11.27
N VAL A 77 -2.01 35.91 11.91
CA VAL A 77 -2.91 34.98 11.21
C VAL A 77 -4.20 35.71 10.84
N LYS A 78 -4.55 35.65 9.56
CA LYS A 78 -5.77 36.26 9.02
C LYS A 78 -6.84 35.20 8.79
N PRO A 79 -8.13 35.56 8.78
CA PRO A 79 -9.17 34.66 8.29
C PRO A 79 -8.90 34.26 6.84
N LEU A 80 -9.22 33.00 6.50
CA LEU A 80 -9.07 32.48 5.13
C LEU A 80 -9.75 33.34 4.05
N ALA A 81 -10.82 34.06 4.38
CA ALA A 81 -11.51 34.98 3.46
C ALA A 81 -10.62 36.13 2.95
N HIS A 82 -9.53 36.48 3.65
CA HIS A 82 -8.58 37.51 3.24
C HIS A 82 -7.51 36.99 2.27
N LEU A 83 -7.52 35.70 1.91
CA LEU A 83 -6.51 35.12 1.03
C LEU A 83 -6.47 35.79 -0.36
N ALA A 84 -7.62 36.27 -0.86
CA ALA A 84 -7.72 37.02 -2.11
C ALA A 84 -6.87 38.30 -2.14
N GLU A 85 -6.49 38.85 -0.98
CA GLU A 85 -5.67 40.07 -0.86
C GLU A 85 -4.20 39.83 -1.21
N THR A 86 -3.74 38.57 -1.27
CA THR A 86 -2.33 38.22 -1.51
C THR A 86 -1.87 38.40 -2.96
N GLY A 87 -2.79 38.69 -3.88
CA GLY A 87 -2.50 38.91 -5.31
C GLY A 87 -2.31 37.62 -6.13
N PRO A 88 -2.46 37.69 -7.46
CA PRO A 88 -2.54 36.52 -8.33
C PRO A 88 -1.22 35.77 -8.52
N ASP A 89 -0.07 36.44 -8.29
CA ASP A 89 1.26 35.84 -8.43
C ASP A 89 1.69 35.02 -7.20
N THR A 90 0.87 34.99 -6.14
CA THR A 90 1.12 34.22 -4.92
C THR A 90 0.83 32.73 -5.14
N VAL A 91 1.65 31.86 -4.56
CA VAL A 91 1.36 30.43 -4.44
C VAL A 91 0.85 30.16 -3.03
N VAL A 92 -0.31 29.53 -2.91
CA VAL A 92 -0.88 29.12 -1.64
C VAL A 92 -0.44 27.69 -1.33
N ILE A 93 0.15 27.47 -0.17
CA ILE A 93 0.51 26.14 0.33
C ILE A 93 -0.43 25.80 1.48
N VAL A 94 -1.25 24.76 1.28
CA VAL A 94 -2.09 24.16 2.31
C VAL A 94 -1.26 23.15 3.10
N THR A 95 -1.00 23.44 4.37
CA THR A 95 -0.33 22.56 5.31
C THR A 95 -1.39 21.74 6.06
N ALA A 96 -1.23 20.42 6.14
CA ALA A 96 -2.29 19.48 6.55
C ALA A 96 -3.13 19.93 7.78
N PRO A 97 -4.46 19.70 7.79
CA PRO A 97 -5.29 19.85 8.98
C PRO A 97 -5.03 18.73 9.99
N ALA A 98 -5.42 18.97 11.24
CA ALA A 98 -5.22 18.03 12.36
C ALA A 98 -5.99 16.70 12.21
N ASP A 99 -6.97 16.64 11.28
CA ASP A 99 -7.75 15.46 10.95
C ASP A 99 -7.90 15.28 9.43
N ALA A 100 -7.83 14.03 8.95
CA ALA A 100 -7.90 13.70 7.53
C ALA A 100 -9.22 14.14 6.84
N GLY A 101 -10.29 14.35 7.61
CA GLY A 101 -11.57 14.87 7.11
C GLY A 101 -11.57 16.37 6.78
N GLY A 102 -10.64 17.16 7.33
CA GLY A 102 -10.61 18.61 7.14
C GLY A 102 -9.85 19.10 5.90
N LEU A 103 -9.10 18.22 5.23
CA LEU A 103 -8.19 18.61 4.12
C LEU A 103 -8.97 19.01 2.88
N GLU A 104 -9.92 18.17 2.46
CA GLU A 104 -10.76 18.43 1.28
C GLU A 104 -11.56 19.73 1.44
N ASP A 105 -12.13 19.95 2.63
CA ASP A 105 -12.89 21.16 2.94
C ASP A 105 -12.01 22.41 2.97
N THR A 106 -10.79 22.31 3.49
CA THR A 106 -9.82 23.40 3.46
C THR A 106 -9.45 23.73 2.03
N PHE A 107 -9.14 22.73 1.18
CA PHE A 107 -8.85 22.93 -0.24
C PHE A 107 -10.01 23.60 -0.98
N LYS A 108 -11.25 23.11 -0.79
CA LYS A 108 -12.45 23.70 -1.40
C LYS A 108 -12.61 25.17 -1.01
N GLN A 109 -12.44 25.50 0.26
CA GLN A 109 -12.55 26.88 0.74
C GLN A 109 -11.41 27.77 0.23
N THR A 110 -10.17 27.24 0.20
CA THR A 110 -9.01 27.94 -0.34
C THR A 110 -9.19 28.24 -1.83
N HIS A 111 -9.65 27.27 -2.63
CA HIS A 111 -9.95 27.49 -4.04
C HIS A 111 -11.13 28.44 -4.26
N ALA A 112 -12.10 28.48 -3.35
CA ALA A 112 -13.18 29.46 -3.39
C ALA A 112 -12.71 30.88 -3.06
N ALA A 113 -11.71 31.02 -2.18
CA ALA A 113 -11.16 32.31 -1.74
C ALA A 113 -9.99 32.80 -2.61
N PHE A 114 -9.37 31.94 -3.43
CA PHE A 114 -8.17 32.26 -4.18
C PHE A 114 -8.14 31.57 -5.55
N HIS A 115 -7.88 32.34 -6.61
CA HIS A 115 -7.91 31.87 -8.00
C HIS A 115 -6.53 31.55 -8.59
N GLY A 116 -5.46 31.62 -7.81
CA GLY A 116 -4.10 31.30 -8.26
C GLY A 116 -3.70 29.85 -7.99
N ARG A 117 -2.38 29.60 -7.92
CA ARG A 117 -1.83 28.27 -7.66
C ARG A 117 -2.01 27.89 -6.20
N VAL A 118 -2.71 26.77 -5.96
CA VAL A 118 -2.85 26.16 -4.64
C VAL A 118 -2.16 24.81 -4.66
N LEU A 119 -1.26 24.57 -3.71
CA LEU A 119 -0.51 23.33 -3.55
C LEU A 119 -0.75 22.76 -2.16
N CYS A 120 -0.74 21.44 -2.02
CA CYS A 120 -0.56 20.79 -0.72
C CYS A 120 0.92 20.85 -0.34
N LEU A 121 1.25 20.99 0.94
CA LEU A 121 2.63 20.84 1.42
C LEU A 121 3.23 19.50 0.97
N GLU A 122 2.41 18.44 0.92
CA GLU A 122 2.78 17.11 0.42
C GLU A 122 3.21 17.11 -1.05
N GLN A 123 2.70 18.03 -1.87
CA GLN A 123 3.09 18.17 -3.28
C GLN A 123 4.44 18.88 -3.45
N LEU A 124 4.93 19.56 -2.41
CA LEU A 124 6.23 20.23 -2.39
C LEU A 124 7.33 19.38 -1.76
N LEU A 125 6.95 18.41 -0.95
CA LEU A 125 7.83 17.31 -0.58
C LEU A 125 8.10 16.54 -1.87
N ASP A 126 9.33 16.65 -2.39
CA ASP A 126 9.82 15.85 -3.50
C ASP A 126 9.68 14.39 -3.11
N LEU A 127 8.53 13.75 -3.34
CA LEU A 127 8.26 12.40 -2.88
C LEU A 127 9.39 11.43 -3.27
N PRO A 128 10.05 11.53 -4.45
CA PRO A 128 11.30 10.82 -4.76
C PRO A 128 12.46 11.06 -3.78
N GLY A 129 12.75 12.30 -3.40
CA GLY A 129 13.73 12.64 -2.36
C GLY A 129 13.26 12.32 -0.94
N LEU A 130 11.94 12.34 -0.69
CA LEU A 130 11.30 11.89 0.53
C LEU A 130 11.44 10.36 0.65
N PHE A 131 11.29 9.60 -0.44
CA PHE A 131 11.57 8.15 -0.48
C PHE A 131 13.03 7.86 -0.11
N GLN A 132 13.97 8.68 -0.58
CA GLN A 132 15.40 8.55 -0.24
C GLN A 132 15.71 8.96 1.22
N ALA A 133 14.93 9.89 1.80
CA ALA A 133 15.09 10.33 3.18
C ALA A 133 14.31 9.44 4.18
N LEU A 134 13.18 8.85 3.77
CA LEU A 134 12.26 8.03 4.56
C LEU A 134 12.76 6.61 4.82
N GLU A 135 13.84 6.18 4.16
CA GLU A 135 14.53 4.93 4.50
C GLU A 135 14.96 4.86 5.98
N THR A 136 15.02 5.97 6.71
CA THR A 136 15.70 6.01 8.02
C THR A 136 14.84 6.36 9.25
N PRO A 137 13.76 7.18 9.23
CA PRO A 137 13.02 7.50 10.48
C PRO A 137 11.58 6.99 10.56
N LEU A 138 10.99 6.45 9.48
CA LEU A 138 9.66 5.82 9.54
C LEU A 138 9.68 4.29 9.34
N ASP A 139 10.84 3.69 9.06
CA ASP A 139 10.99 2.26 8.69
C ASP A 139 9.99 1.80 7.61
N TYR A 140 9.49 2.73 6.78
CA TYR A 140 8.77 2.46 5.53
C TYR A 140 9.79 2.05 4.46
N LYS A 141 10.52 0.97 4.72
CA LYS A 141 11.33 0.33 3.69
C LYS A 141 10.36 -0.34 2.74
N TYR A 142 10.25 0.19 1.53
CA TYR A 142 9.79 -0.63 0.42
C TYR A 142 10.83 -1.75 0.26
N GLY A 143 10.37 -2.99 0.20
CA GLY A 143 11.25 -4.10 -0.12
C GLY A 143 11.96 -3.82 -1.43
N ALA A 144 13.22 -4.28 -1.55
CA ALA A 144 13.98 -4.21 -2.80
C ALA A 144 13.19 -4.81 -3.99
N HIS A 145 12.20 -5.65 -3.70
CA HIS A 145 11.22 -6.20 -4.64
C HIS A 145 10.53 -5.15 -5.50
N ILE A 146 10.12 -3.99 -4.97
CA ILE A 146 9.43 -2.99 -5.81
C ILE A 146 10.37 -2.38 -6.83
N LEU A 147 11.55 -1.92 -6.41
CA LEU A 147 12.48 -1.21 -7.29
C LEU A 147 13.17 -2.16 -8.30
N ASN A 148 13.58 -3.35 -7.87
CA ASN A 148 14.21 -4.32 -8.76
C ASN A 148 13.21 -4.85 -9.79
N GLU A 149 11.97 -5.13 -9.38
CA GLU A 149 10.98 -5.66 -10.30
C GLU A 149 10.38 -4.58 -11.22
N TRP A 150 10.30 -3.32 -10.77
CA TRP A 150 9.98 -2.20 -11.65
C TRP A 150 11.02 -2.05 -12.77
N ALA A 151 12.30 -2.09 -12.42
CA ALA A 151 13.39 -2.02 -13.39
C ALA A 151 13.32 -3.19 -14.38
N HIS A 152 13.02 -4.41 -13.90
CA HIS A 152 12.81 -5.58 -14.74
C HIS A 152 11.61 -5.40 -15.69
N HIS A 153 10.48 -4.87 -15.19
CA HIS A 153 9.29 -4.63 -16.01
C HIS A 153 9.52 -3.56 -17.09
N LEU A 154 10.23 -2.48 -16.77
CA LEU A 154 10.63 -1.44 -17.73
C LEU A 154 11.63 -1.95 -18.78
N ASP A 155 12.52 -2.87 -18.40
CA ASP A 155 13.49 -3.51 -19.29
C ASP A 155 12.93 -4.69 -20.10
N GLY A 156 11.64 -5.01 -19.96
CA GLY A 156 11.01 -6.17 -20.59
C GLY A 156 11.54 -7.53 -20.09
N LYS A 157 12.33 -7.54 -19.02
CA LYS A 157 12.79 -8.75 -18.34
C LYS A 157 11.70 -9.16 -17.36
N VAL A 158 11.05 -10.29 -17.62
CA VAL A 158 9.93 -10.71 -16.79
C VAL A 158 10.45 -11.12 -15.41
N SER A 159 9.97 -10.42 -14.38
CA SER A 159 10.08 -10.80 -12.96
C SER A 159 9.88 -12.30 -12.78
N HIS A 160 10.58 -12.89 -11.83
CA HIS A 160 10.43 -14.29 -11.43
C HIS A 160 9.09 -14.56 -10.74
N TRP A 161 8.19 -13.58 -10.61
CA TRP A 161 7.06 -13.62 -9.69
C TRP A 161 5.80 -12.90 -10.20
N PRO A 162 4.62 -13.51 -9.99
CA PRO A 162 4.12 -14.62 -10.76
C PRO A 162 3.91 -14.25 -12.24
N HIS A 163 4.25 -15.19 -13.12
CA HIS A 163 3.83 -15.11 -14.50
C HIS A 163 2.32 -15.38 -14.60
N TRP A 164 1.66 -14.69 -15.52
CA TRP A 164 0.29 -15.00 -15.89
C TRP A 164 0.25 -16.38 -16.54
N PRO A 165 -0.82 -17.17 -16.36
CA PRO A 165 -1.04 -18.34 -17.19
C PRO A 165 -1.00 -17.94 -18.67
N ASP A 166 -0.38 -18.76 -19.51
CA ASP A 166 -0.26 -18.46 -20.94
C ASP A 166 -1.64 -18.20 -21.56
N GLY A 167 -1.78 -17.10 -22.28
CA GLY A 167 -3.03 -16.70 -22.93
C GLY A 167 -4.10 -16.13 -21.99
N PHE A 168 -3.83 -15.99 -20.68
CA PHE A 168 -4.74 -15.35 -19.75
C PHE A 168 -4.55 -13.83 -19.73
N SER A 169 -5.66 -13.08 -19.67
CA SER A 169 -5.65 -11.62 -19.54
C SER A 169 -6.72 -11.14 -18.57
N VAL A 170 -6.40 -10.06 -17.85
CA VAL A 170 -7.34 -9.29 -17.02
C VAL A 170 -7.80 -7.99 -17.69
N GLN A 171 -7.44 -7.76 -18.94
CA GLN A 171 -7.85 -6.56 -19.67
C GLN A 171 -9.37 -6.41 -19.69
N GLY A 172 -9.87 -5.25 -19.26
CA GLY A 172 -11.30 -4.96 -19.21
C GLY A 172 -12.10 -5.80 -18.20
N LYS A 173 -11.44 -6.42 -17.21
CA LYS A 173 -12.10 -7.19 -16.14
C LYS A 173 -12.08 -6.44 -14.81
N THR A 174 -13.02 -6.76 -13.93
CA THR A 174 -12.97 -6.40 -12.51
C THR A 174 -12.19 -7.45 -11.73
N VAL A 175 -11.06 -7.04 -11.16
CA VAL A 175 -10.13 -7.93 -10.45
C VAL A 175 -10.16 -7.67 -8.96
N LEU A 176 -10.27 -8.73 -8.14
CA LEU A 176 -10.04 -8.67 -6.70
C LEU A 176 -8.64 -9.16 -6.37
N GLU A 177 -7.81 -8.28 -5.81
CA GLU A 177 -6.47 -8.57 -5.30
C GLU A 177 -6.50 -8.74 -3.77
N PHE A 178 -5.82 -9.76 -3.26
CA PHE A 178 -5.61 -9.95 -1.82
C PHE A 178 -4.16 -9.72 -1.45
N GLY A 179 -3.94 -8.97 -0.37
CA GLY A 179 -2.61 -8.67 0.16
C GLY A 179 -1.70 -8.01 -0.87
N PRO A 180 -2.04 -6.81 -1.37
CA PRO A 180 -1.20 -6.07 -2.30
C PRO A 180 0.19 -5.77 -1.72
N PHE A 181 0.38 -5.92 -0.40
CA PHE A 181 1.63 -5.66 0.31
C PHE A 181 2.04 -4.20 0.09
N GLU A 182 3.02 -3.96 -0.76
CA GLU A 182 3.50 -2.62 -1.09
C GLU A 182 3.03 -2.15 -2.48
N GLY A 183 2.16 -2.92 -3.14
CA GLY A 183 1.55 -2.64 -4.42
C GLY A 183 2.31 -3.20 -5.63
N HIS A 184 3.26 -4.12 -5.42
CA HIS A 184 4.04 -4.72 -6.51
C HIS A 184 3.15 -5.39 -7.58
N PHE A 185 2.27 -6.31 -7.15
CA PHE A 185 1.34 -6.96 -8.07
C PHE A 185 0.26 -6.02 -8.57
N SER A 186 -0.16 -5.06 -7.75
CA SER A 186 -1.06 -4.00 -8.16
C SER A 186 -0.53 -3.28 -9.40
N MET A 187 0.76 -2.96 -9.47
CA MET A 187 1.35 -2.34 -10.68
C MET A 187 1.25 -3.25 -11.90
N MET A 188 1.56 -4.53 -11.75
CA MET A 188 1.48 -5.52 -12.84
C MET A 188 0.04 -5.72 -13.31
N LEU A 189 -0.91 -5.75 -12.38
CA LEU A 189 -2.35 -5.80 -12.65
C LEU A 189 -2.79 -4.58 -13.44
N MET A 190 -2.47 -3.38 -12.95
CA MET A 190 -2.86 -2.12 -13.58
C MET A 190 -2.26 -1.97 -14.99
N ALA A 191 -1.05 -2.46 -15.23
CA ALA A 191 -0.42 -2.47 -16.56
C ALA A 191 -1.21 -3.27 -17.61
N GLN A 192 -2.00 -4.27 -17.19
CA GLN A 192 -2.88 -5.03 -18.08
C GLN A 192 -4.19 -4.32 -18.44
N LYS A 193 -4.40 -3.10 -17.93
CA LYS A 193 -5.60 -2.28 -18.18
C LYS A 193 -6.90 -3.03 -17.82
N PRO A 194 -7.03 -3.51 -16.57
CA PRO A 194 -8.30 -4.00 -16.07
C PRO A 194 -9.34 -2.88 -16.10
N GLU A 195 -10.61 -3.25 -16.12
CA GLU A 195 -11.69 -2.26 -15.95
C GLU A 195 -11.56 -1.64 -14.56
N ARG A 196 -11.39 -2.48 -13.54
CA ARG A 196 -11.25 -2.07 -12.14
C ARG A 196 -10.42 -3.07 -11.35
N VAL A 197 -9.65 -2.58 -10.40
CA VAL A 197 -9.00 -3.42 -9.38
C VAL A 197 -9.55 -3.04 -8.01
N ILE A 198 -9.90 -4.03 -7.22
CA ILE A 198 -10.27 -3.87 -5.81
C ILE A 198 -9.25 -4.68 -5.02
N ALA A 199 -8.53 -4.06 -4.10
CA ALA A 199 -7.52 -4.72 -3.29
C ALA A 199 -7.91 -4.69 -1.81
N VAL A 200 -7.64 -5.78 -1.09
CA VAL A 200 -7.84 -5.88 0.36
C VAL A 200 -6.50 -6.13 1.05
N GLU A 201 -6.12 -5.23 1.97
CA GLU A 201 -4.88 -5.32 2.74
C GLU A 201 -5.19 -5.26 4.25
N GLY A 202 -4.63 -6.21 5.01
CA GLY A 202 -4.89 -6.36 6.43
C GLY A 202 -3.92 -5.62 7.33
N ARG A 203 -2.72 -5.27 6.83
CA ARG A 203 -1.68 -4.58 7.60
C ARG A 203 -1.65 -3.09 7.26
N ALA A 204 -1.70 -2.25 8.29
CA ALA A 204 -1.81 -0.80 8.12
C ALA A 204 -0.61 -0.22 7.34
N ASP A 205 0.60 -0.71 7.59
CA ASP A 205 1.82 -0.25 6.91
C ASP A 205 1.79 -0.56 5.41
N ASN A 206 1.41 -1.80 5.06
CA ASN A 206 1.26 -2.25 3.68
C ASN A 206 0.14 -1.48 2.96
N PHE A 207 -0.98 -1.27 3.66
CA PHE A 207 -2.09 -0.47 3.16
C PHE A 207 -1.63 0.96 2.85
N ALA A 208 -0.90 1.60 3.76
CA ALA A 208 -0.38 2.95 3.57
C ALA A 208 0.60 3.03 2.39
N LYS A 209 1.50 2.04 2.24
CA LYS A 209 2.43 1.94 1.10
C LYS A 209 1.68 1.83 -0.23
N THR A 210 0.71 0.92 -0.31
CA THR A 210 -0.11 0.72 -1.51
C THR A 210 -0.98 1.95 -1.81
N ALA A 211 -1.51 2.63 -0.79
CA ALA A 211 -2.28 3.86 -0.95
C ALA A 211 -1.43 5.00 -1.54
N LEU A 212 -0.19 5.14 -1.07
CA LEU A 212 0.76 6.10 -1.61
C LEU A 212 1.10 5.80 -3.07
N LEU A 213 1.33 4.53 -3.40
CA LEU A 213 1.58 4.11 -4.78
C LEU A 213 0.39 4.42 -5.70
N LYS A 214 -0.83 4.07 -5.27
CA LYS A 214 -2.07 4.37 -5.98
C LYS A 214 -2.21 5.86 -6.27
N ALA A 215 -1.94 6.72 -5.29
CA ALA A 215 -2.02 8.17 -5.44
C ALA A 215 -0.93 8.70 -6.39
N SER A 216 0.28 8.16 -6.30
CA SER A 216 1.44 8.58 -7.11
C SER A 216 1.28 8.25 -8.60
N LEU A 217 0.59 7.15 -8.91
CA LEU A 217 0.38 6.67 -10.28
C LEU A 217 -1.01 7.00 -10.84
N ASP A 218 -1.79 7.81 -10.12
CA ASP A 218 -3.14 8.24 -10.49
C ASP A 218 -4.06 7.08 -10.91
N TRP A 219 -4.04 5.99 -10.13
CA TRP A 219 -4.89 4.83 -10.38
C TRP A 219 -6.33 5.13 -9.97
N SER A 220 -7.06 5.78 -10.87
CA SER A 220 -8.47 6.16 -10.68
C SER A 220 -9.41 4.95 -10.62
N ASN A 221 -9.07 3.85 -11.31
CA ASN A 221 -9.84 2.60 -11.32
C ASN A 221 -9.32 1.53 -10.34
N TYR A 222 -8.50 1.92 -9.36
CA TYR A 222 -8.03 1.05 -8.28
C TYR A 222 -8.72 1.43 -6.96
N THR A 223 -9.27 0.46 -6.24
CA THR A 223 -9.91 0.67 -4.92
C THR A 223 -9.13 -0.12 -3.88
N LEU A 224 -8.52 0.54 -2.90
CA LEU A 224 -7.84 -0.11 -1.79
C LEU A 224 -8.75 -0.15 -0.55
N ARG A 225 -8.91 -1.32 0.06
CA ARG A 225 -9.70 -1.53 1.28
C ARG A 225 -8.83 -2.08 2.40
N PHE A 226 -8.96 -1.49 3.58
CA PHE A 226 -8.29 -1.97 4.77
C PHE A 226 -9.15 -3.01 5.47
N GLY A 227 -8.63 -4.21 5.69
CA GLY A 227 -9.36 -5.25 6.38
C GLY A 227 -8.75 -6.64 6.22
N ASP A 228 -9.23 -7.57 7.05
CA ASP A 228 -8.87 -8.97 6.94
C ASP A 228 -9.48 -9.58 5.66
N MET A 229 -8.65 -10.23 4.84
CA MET A 229 -9.08 -10.93 3.63
C MET A 229 -10.17 -11.97 3.91
N HIS A 230 -10.22 -12.53 5.11
CA HIS A 230 -11.30 -13.42 5.54
C HIS A 230 -12.70 -12.77 5.52
N LEU A 231 -12.77 -11.45 5.69
CA LEU A 231 -14.02 -10.69 5.71
C LEU A 231 -14.39 -10.10 4.34
N PHE A 232 -13.64 -10.45 3.29
CA PHE A 232 -13.81 -9.87 1.97
C PHE A 232 -15.21 -9.98 1.36
N PRO A 233 -16.06 -10.99 1.63
CA PRO A 233 -17.40 -11.00 1.04
C PRO A 233 -18.27 -9.83 1.52
N ALA A 234 -18.06 -9.35 2.75
CA ALA A 234 -18.63 -8.10 3.24
C ALA A 234 -17.81 -6.88 2.79
N LEU A 235 -16.48 -7.08 2.73
CA LEU A 235 -15.46 -6.25 2.10
C LEU A 235 -15.88 -5.68 0.73
N VAL A 236 -16.37 -6.59 -0.10
CA VAL A 236 -16.42 -6.52 -1.55
C VAL A 236 -17.77 -7.05 -2.04
N PRO A 237 -18.83 -6.21 -1.94
CA PRO A 237 -20.14 -6.56 -2.46
C PRO A 237 -20.15 -6.66 -3.98
N GLU A 238 -19.20 -6.02 -4.68
CA GLU A 238 -19.13 -6.00 -6.14
C GLU A 238 -18.97 -7.37 -6.78
N ASP A 239 -19.46 -7.52 -8.01
CA ASP A 239 -19.19 -8.69 -8.84
C ASP A 239 -17.74 -8.68 -9.32
N ILE A 240 -17.10 -9.85 -9.30
CA ILE A 240 -15.68 -10.04 -9.57
C ILE A 240 -15.50 -11.04 -10.70
N ASP A 241 -14.82 -10.64 -11.77
CA ASP A 241 -14.51 -11.52 -12.90
C ASP A 241 -13.30 -12.42 -12.61
N VAL A 242 -12.33 -11.91 -11.86
CA VAL A 242 -11.09 -12.63 -11.53
C VAL A 242 -10.68 -12.32 -10.09
N ILE A 243 -10.41 -13.36 -9.31
CA ILE A 243 -9.68 -13.23 -8.04
C ILE A 243 -8.20 -13.48 -8.29
N PHE A 244 -7.35 -12.55 -7.89
CA PHE A 244 -5.91 -12.67 -7.84
C PHE A 244 -5.47 -12.90 -6.38
N CYS A 245 -5.22 -14.16 -6.04
CA CYS A 245 -4.83 -14.63 -4.72
C CYS A 245 -3.38 -15.14 -4.76
N SER A 246 -2.42 -14.22 -4.76
CA SER A 246 -1.00 -14.53 -4.86
C SER A 246 -0.29 -14.11 -3.59
N GLY A 247 0.37 -15.04 -2.90
CA GLY A 247 1.17 -14.68 -1.73
C GLY A 247 0.41 -14.57 -0.40
N VAL A 248 -0.85 -15.03 -0.33
CA VAL A 248 -1.68 -14.80 0.86
C VAL A 248 -2.32 -16.05 1.45
N LEU A 249 -2.61 -17.08 0.65
CA LEU A 249 -3.37 -18.24 1.15
C LEU A 249 -2.62 -18.97 2.27
N TYR A 250 -1.31 -19.15 2.13
CA TYR A 250 -0.45 -19.81 3.10
C TYR A 250 -0.21 -18.98 4.38
N HIS A 251 -0.67 -17.74 4.45
CA HIS A 251 -0.67 -16.92 5.67
C HIS A 251 -1.98 -17.04 6.47
N SER A 252 -2.95 -17.83 5.99
CA SER A 252 -4.24 -18.00 6.64
C SER A 252 -4.20 -19.08 7.72
N GLU A 253 -4.84 -18.81 8.87
CA GLU A 253 -5.14 -19.80 9.90
C GLU A 253 -6.27 -20.77 9.50
N LYS A 254 -7.08 -20.39 8.49
CA LYS A 254 -8.25 -21.14 8.00
C LYS A 254 -8.30 -21.08 6.47
N PRO A 255 -7.26 -21.57 5.78
CA PRO A 255 -7.10 -21.42 4.33
C PRO A 255 -8.25 -22.06 3.55
N TRP A 256 -8.84 -23.15 4.06
CA TRP A 256 -10.02 -23.78 3.45
C TRP A 256 -11.24 -22.86 3.43
N TRP A 257 -11.47 -22.11 4.51
CA TRP A 257 -12.65 -21.26 4.62
C TRP A 257 -12.49 -19.99 3.78
N PHE A 258 -11.29 -19.41 3.76
CA PHE A 258 -10.96 -18.34 2.84
C PHE A 258 -11.07 -18.77 1.37
N LEU A 259 -10.41 -19.88 1.00
CA LEU A 259 -10.45 -20.39 -0.36
C LEU A 259 -11.87 -20.76 -0.80
N LYS A 260 -12.68 -21.38 0.08
CA LYS A 260 -14.09 -21.63 -0.21
C LYS A 260 -14.84 -20.34 -0.54
N SER A 261 -14.64 -19.29 0.25
CA SER A 261 -15.28 -17.99 0.03
C SER A 261 -14.89 -17.40 -1.34
N CYS A 262 -13.63 -17.57 -1.76
CA CYS A 262 -13.19 -17.19 -3.10
C CYS A 262 -13.87 -18.02 -4.20
N LEU A 263 -13.93 -19.35 -4.03
CA LEU A 263 -14.59 -20.27 -4.97
C LEU A 263 -16.11 -20.04 -5.06
N ASP A 264 -16.74 -19.56 -3.99
CA ASP A 264 -18.16 -19.18 -3.99
C ASP A 264 -18.39 -17.84 -4.71
N LYS A 265 -17.43 -16.90 -4.65
CA LYS A 265 -17.57 -15.54 -5.19
C LYS A 265 -17.25 -15.43 -6.69
N CYS A 266 -16.28 -16.19 -7.18
CA CYS A 266 -15.72 -15.97 -8.52
C CYS A 266 -15.43 -17.29 -9.25
N ASP A 267 -15.63 -17.29 -10.57
CA ASP A 267 -15.44 -18.47 -11.41
C ASP A 267 -14.01 -18.65 -11.91
N THR A 268 -13.16 -17.63 -11.72
CA THR A 268 -11.76 -17.63 -12.16
C THR A 268 -10.86 -17.10 -11.05
N ILE A 269 -9.93 -17.94 -10.60
CA ILE A 269 -8.99 -17.58 -9.53
C ILE A 269 -7.57 -17.88 -9.99
N ILE A 270 -6.69 -16.89 -9.93
CA ILE A 270 -5.25 -17.09 -10.01
C ILE A 270 -4.74 -17.26 -8.60
N LEU A 271 -4.23 -18.45 -8.30
CA LEU A 271 -3.72 -18.82 -6.98
C LEU A 271 -2.21 -19.02 -7.06
N SER A 272 -1.45 -18.29 -6.25
CA SER A 272 -0.04 -18.57 -6.02
C SER A 272 0.22 -18.69 -4.53
N THR A 273 0.76 -19.83 -4.08
CA THR A 273 0.86 -20.15 -2.66
C THR A 273 2.00 -21.10 -2.37
N HIS A 274 2.50 -21.05 -1.14
CA HIS A 274 3.23 -22.17 -0.56
C HIS A 274 2.31 -23.36 -0.29
N VAL A 275 2.86 -24.56 -0.49
CA VAL A 275 2.24 -25.83 -0.12
C VAL A 275 3.20 -26.65 0.74
N SER A 276 2.64 -27.50 1.59
CA SER A 276 3.39 -28.47 2.38
C SER A 276 4.22 -29.38 1.49
N SER A 277 5.51 -29.52 1.80
CA SER A 277 6.44 -30.36 1.02
C SER A 277 7.59 -30.85 1.90
N ASP A 278 8.50 -31.65 1.35
CA ASP A 278 9.75 -32.01 2.05
C ASP A 278 10.75 -30.83 2.14
N HIS A 279 10.45 -29.70 1.51
CA HIS A 279 11.27 -28.49 1.52
C HIS A 279 10.87 -27.46 2.58
N SER A 280 9.95 -27.79 3.48
CA SER A 280 9.53 -26.89 4.56
C SER A 280 10.72 -26.51 5.46
N PRO A 281 10.85 -25.24 5.86
CA PRO A 281 11.99 -24.76 6.63
C PRO A 281 11.95 -25.20 8.11
N GLU A 282 10.77 -25.64 8.59
CA GLU A 282 10.54 -26.06 9.98
C GLU A 282 10.20 -27.56 10.09
N PRO A 283 10.39 -28.19 11.27
CA PRO A 283 9.92 -29.54 11.51
C PRO A 283 8.40 -29.64 11.31
N ARG A 284 8.00 -30.42 10.30
CA ARG A 284 6.60 -30.52 9.88
C ARG A 284 5.70 -31.06 11.00
N ARG A 285 4.68 -30.28 11.33
CA ARG A 285 3.57 -30.68 12.21
C ARG A 285 2.30 -30.58 11.40
N PHE A 286 1.41 -31.56 11.55
CA PHE A 286 0.17 -31.60 10.78
C PHE A 286 -1.06 -31.43 11.66
N ARG A 287 -2.02 -30.65 11.17
CA ARG A 287 -3.37 -30.52 11.72
C ARG A 287 -4.35 -31.13 10.71
N GLN A 288 -5.17 -32.05 11.18
CA GLN A 288 -6.26 -32.63 10.38
C GLN A 288 -7.53 -31.80 10.59
N VAL A 289 -8.23 -31.49 9.51
CA VAL A 289 -9.54 -30.81 9.56
C VAL A 289 -10.51 -31.62 8.72
N THR A 290 -11.62 -32.04 9.33
CA THR A 290 -12.72 -32.71 8.64
C THR A 290 -13.80 -31.69 8.30
N LEU A 291 -14.09 -31.60 7.00
CA LEU A 291 -15.12 -30.76 6.40
C LEU A 291 -16.17 -31.67 5.73
N ASP A 292 -17.26 -31.07 5.28
CA ASP A 292 -18.25 -31.73 4.42
C ASP A 292 -17.64 -32.33 3.14
N SER A 293 -16.60 -31.67 2.63
CA SER A 293 -15.88 -32.05 1.42
C SER A 293 -14.82 -33.15 1.60
N GLY A 294 -14.49 -33.52 2.84
CA GLY A 294 -13.47 -34.54 3.15
C GLY A 294 -12.62 -34.18 4.36
N THR A 295 -11.64 -35.03 4.66
CA THR A 295 -10.61 -34.76 5.69
C THR A 295 -9.33 -34.32 4.99
N TYR A 296 -8.79 -33.19 5.42
CA TYR A 296 -7.61 -32.56 4.84
C TYR A 296 -6.52 -32.38 5.87
N SER A 297 -5.27 -32.56 5.43
CA SER A 297 -4.08 -32.42 6.24
C SER A 297 -3.40 -31.09 5.93
N PHE A 298 -3.21 -30.27 6.96
CA PHE A 298 -2.50 -29.00 6.85
C PHE A 298 -1.20 -29.07 7.61
N GLU A 299 -0.11 -28.60 7.01
CA GLU A 299 1.11 -28.32 7.74
C GLU A 299 0.94 -27.04 8.56
N LEU A 300 1.32 -27.08 9.83
CA LEU A 300 1.34 -25.93 10.73
C LEU A 300 2.62 -25.14 10.53
N PHE A 301 2.47 -23.85 10.26
CA PHE A 301 3.58 -22.92 10.10
C PHE A 301 3.48 -21.77 11.12
N HIS A 302 4.60 -21.34 11.68
CA HIS A 302 4.63 -20.21 12.62
C HIS A 302 4.92 -18.90 11.90
N GLU A 303 4.07 -17.90 12.10
CA GLU A 303 4.18 -16.60 11.43
C GLU A 303 5.12 -15.66 12.22
N GLY A 304 6.04 -15.00 11.50
CA GLY A 304 7.12 -14.19 12.08
C GLY A 304 6.71 -12.83 12.65
N GLY A 305 5.42 -12.48 12.56
CA GLY A 305 4.85 -11.21 13.04
C GLY A 305 5.25 -9.97 12.25
N ASP A 306 6.14 -10.10 11.27
CA ASP A 306 6.60 -9.02 10.39
C ASP A 306 5.56 -8.63 9.34
N ASN A 307 5.89 -7.66 8.48
CA ASN A 307 4.98 -7.15 7.46
C ASN A 307 4.74 -8.10 6.28
N LEU A 308 5.49 -9.21 6.21
CA LEU A 308 5.29 -10.31 5.26
C LEU A 308 4.47 -11.45 5.86
N SER A 309 4.17 -11.40 7.16
CA SER A 309 3.49 -12.46 7.88
C SER A 309 1.97 -12.30 7.86
N GLY A 310 1.25 -13.39 8.08
CA GLY A 310 -0.20 -13.39 8.33
C GLY A 310 -0.60 -12.54 9.54
N LEU A 311 -1.90 -12.24 9.69
CA LEU A 311 -2.42 -11.50 10.84
C LEU A 311 -2.48 -12.37 12.12
N SER A 312 -2.49 -13.69 11.97
CA SER A 312 -2.44 -14.67 13.07
C SER A 312 -1.00 -15.11 13.34
N SER A 313 -0.72 -15.66 14.53
CA SER A 313 0.60 -16.21 14.89
C SER A 313 0.90 -17.58 14.28
N GLU A 314 -0.11 -18.22 13.68
CA GLU A 314 0.00 -19.51 13.01
C GLU A 314 -0.73 -19.43 11.67
N SER A 315 -0.22 -20.18 10.70
CA SER A 315 -0.87 -20.42 9.43
C SER A 315 -0.87 -21.91 9.09
N LEU A 316 -1.74 -22.29 8.16
CA LEU A 316 -1.95 -23.67 7.74
C LEU A 316 -1.69 -23.80 6.24
N TRP A 317 -0.77 -24.68 5.87
CA TRP A 317 -0.38 -24.89 4.48
C TRP A 317 -1.02 -26.18 3.98
N PHE A 318 -1.75 -26.08 2.87
CA PHE A 318 -2.29 -27.26 2.20
C PHE A 318 -1.16 -28.18 1.73
N LYS A 319 -1.37 -29.50 1.76
CA LYS A 319 -0.71 -30.38 0.81
C LYS A 319 -1.26 -30.13 -0.59
N GLU A 320 -0.45 -30.26 -1.63
CA GLU A 320 -0.91 -30.03 -3.00
C GLU A 320 -2.07 -30.96 -3.41
N GLU A 321 -1.99 -32.25 -3.04
CA GLU A 321 -3.06 -33.22 -3.26
C GLU A 321 -4.38 -32.83 -2.57
N ASP A 322 -4.30 -32.31 -1.34
CA ASP A 322 -5.45 -31.86 -0.55
C ASP A 322 -6.04 -30.56 -1.12
N LEU A 323 -5.20 -29.62 -1.56
CA LEU A 323 -5.64 -28.41 -2.26
C LEU A 323 -6.39 -28.77 -3.55
N THR A 324 -5.81 -29.68 -4.34
CA THR A 324 -6.40 -30.16 -5.59
C THR A 324 -7.73 -30.86 -5.34
N ALA A 325 -7.81 -31.74 -4.34
CA ALA A 325 -9.04 -32.41 -3.95
C ALA A 325 -10.11 -31.43 -3.48
N PHE A 326 -9.74 -30.45 -2.65
CA PHE A 326 -10.62 -29.42 -2.14
C PHE A 326 -11.24 -28.57 -3.25
N VAL A 327 -10.41 -28.09 -4.18
CA VAL A 327 -10.86 -27.28 -5.34
C VAL A 327 -11.76 -28.11 -6.25
N ASN A 328 -11.38 -29.37 -6.55
CA ASN A 328 -12.18 -30.26 -7.38
C ASN A 328 -13.56 -30.57 -6.79
N HIS A 329 -13.62 -30.79 -5.47
CA HIS A 329 -14.88 -31.02 -4.76
C HIS A 329 -15.85 -29.84 -4.95
N HIS A 330 -15.34 -28.60 -4.92
CA HIS A 330 -16.13 -27.39 -5.08
C HIS A 330 -16.46 -27.05 -6.56
N GLY A 331 -16.23 -27.98 -7.48
CA GLY A 331 -16.62 -27.84 -8.88
C GLY A 331 -15.66 -26.99 -9.72
N PHE A 332 -14.41 -26.84 -9.27
CA PHE A 332 -13.38 -26.15 -10.04
C PHE A 332 -12.39 -27.15 -10.64
N GLU A 333 -11.80 -26.79 -11.76
CA GLU A 333 -10.60 -27.41 -12.31
C GLU A 333 -9.38 -26.75 -11.68
N TYR A 334 -8.38 -27.56 -11.33
CA TYR A 334 -7.10 -27.10 -10.80
C TYR A 334 -6.03 -27.30 -11.86
N GLN A 335 -5.49 -26.21 -12.40
CA GLN A 335 -4.42 -26.24 -13.39
C GLN A 335 -3.15 -25.58 -12.83
N LYS A 336 -2.22 -26.39 -12.34
CA LYS A 336 -0.87 -25.92 -12.01
C LYS A 336 -0.11 -25.58 -13.29
N TYR A 337 0.39 -24.35 -13.40
CA TYR A 337 1.17 -23.90 -14.56
C TYR A 337 2.62 -23.54 -14.21
N ARG A 338 2.96 -23.45 -12.92
CA ARG A 338 4.33 -23.23 -12.48
C ARG A 338 4.56 -23.74 -11.06
N GLU A 339 5.80 -24.15 -10.80
CA GLU A 339 6.28 -24.45 -9.46
C GLU A 339 7.78 -24.15 -9.34
N TRP A 340 8.24 -23.85 -8.13
CA TRP A 340 9.65 -23.78 -7.78
C TRP A 340 9.82 -23.87 -6.26
N THR A 341 11.02 -24.23 -5.83
CA THR A 341 11.39 -24.23 -4.41
C THR A 341 12.17 -22.95 -4.09
N ASN A 342 11.84 -22.31 -2.98
CA ASN A 342 12.60 -21.20 -2.42
C ASN A 342 12.98 -21.50 -0.95
N PRO A 343 13.71 -20.61 -0.24
CA PRO A 343 14.09 -20.83 1.16
C PRO A 343 12.91 -21.03 2.14
N HIS A 344 11.70 -20.63 1.75
CA HIS A 344 10.47 -20.75 2.54
C HIS A 344 9.66 -22.02 2.22
N GLY A 345 9.96 -22.71 1.12
CA GLY A 345 9.32 -24.00 0.79
C GLY A 345 8.98 -24.14 -0.70
N LEU A 346 8.14 -25.13 -1.02
CA LEU A 346 7.60 -25.30 -2.36
C LEU A 346 6.53 -24.25 -2.62
N TRP A 347 6.70 -23.49 -3.69
CA TRP A 347 5.73 -22.52 -4.19
C TRP A 347 5.12 -23.05 -5.48
N ILE A 348 3.80 -22.90 -5.61
CA ILE A 348 3.05 -23.25 -6.80
C ILE A 348 2.24 -22.06 -7.31
N CYS A 349 2.06 -22.00 -8.63
CA CYS A 349 1.13 -21.09 -9.30
C CYS A 349 0.10 -21.90 -10.09
N SER A 350 -1.17 -21.62 -9.86
CA SER A 350 -2.31 -22.38 -10.38
C SER A 350 -3.41 -21.46 -10.88
N LEU A 351 -4.10 -21.89 -11.93
CA LEU A 351 -5.34 -21.31 -12.40
C LEU A 351 -6.48 -22.22 -11.95
N LEU A 352 -7.47 -21.65 -11.26
CA LEU A 352 -8.68 -22.34 -10.86
C LEU A 352 -9.85 -21.81 -11.69
N THR A 353 -10.54 -22.69 -12.40
CA THR A 353 -11.68 -22.33 -13.26
C THR A 353 -12.89 -23.15 -12.89
N ARG A 354 -14.07 -22.53 -12.78
CA ARG A 354 -15.30 -23.28 -12.53
C ARG A 354 -15.57 -24.21 -13.71
N LYS A 355 -15.80 -25.49 -13.43
CA LYS A 355 -16.26 -26.45 -14.44
C LYS A 355 -17.63 -26.01 -14.91
N HIS A 356 -17.77 -25.72 -16.21
CA HIS A 356 -19.08 -25.45 -16.80
C HIS A 356 -20.03 -26.62 -16.47
N ARG A 357 -21.18 -26.30 -15.88
CA ARG A 357 -22.21 -27.29 -15.55
C ARG A 357 -22.85 -27.87 -16.79
#